data_AF-A0A1V4RBU4-F1
#
_entry.id   AF-A0A1V4RBU4-F1
#
_cell.length_a   1.000
_cell.length_b   1.000
_cell.length_c   1.000
_cell.angle_alpha   90.00
_cell.angle_beta   90.00
_cell.angle_gamma   90.00
#
_symmetry.space_group_name_H-M   'P 1'
#
loop_
_entity.id
_entity.type
_entity.pdbx_description
1 polymer ?
#
loop_
_entity_poly.entity_id
_entity_poly.type
_entity_poly.pdbx_seq_one_letter_code
_entity_poly.pdbx_strand_id
1 'polypeptide(L)'
;MGKDNFKKTVDNLWPKTRKELEKAIEETKKVIARGESYIKAVSARSVDKTRKISLSMKREKLYYILGKNIAKTPKSKWNSDKKIGELIKDIKILDKEIKKIK
;
A
#
# COMPACT_ATOMS: atom_id res chain seq x y z
N MET A 1 -24.29 30.81 49.21
CA MET A 1 -25.09 29.99 48.28
C MET A 1 -25.39 28.65 48.95
N GLY A 2 -26.67 28.32 49.16
CA GLY A 2 -27.07 27.11 49.90
C GLY A 2 -26.76 25.82 49.14
N LYS A 3 -26.47 24.74 49.88
CA LYS A 3 -26.17 23.39 49.34
C LYS A 3 -27.20 22.90 48.30
N ASP A 4 -28.45 23.31 48.43
CA ASP A 4 -29.54 22.88 47.53
C ASP A 4 -29.46 23.48 46.12
N ASN A 5 -28.99 24.73 45.98
CA ASN A 5 -28.78 25.34 44.66
C ASN A 5 -27.58 24.74 43.94
N PHE A 6 -26.54 24.36 44.68
CA PHE A 6 -25.39 23.65 44.13
C PHE A 6 -25.79 22.27 43.62
N LYS A 7 -26.55 21.49 44.41
CA LYS A 7 -27.02 20.16 44.04
C LYS A 7 -27.90 20.18 42.78
N LYS A 8 -28.87 21.11 42.71
CA LYS A 8 -29.70 21.29 41.50
C LYS A 8 -28.90 21.70 40.26
N THR A 9 -27.87 22.53 40.43
CA THR A 9 -27.01 22.94 39.32
C THR A 9 -26.19 21.76 38.79
N VAL A 10 -25.63 20.95 39.69
CA VAL A 10 -24.89 19.73 39.35
C VAL A 10 -25.80 18.70 38.68
N ASP A 11 -26.99 18.45 39.23
CA ASP A 11 -27.95 17.48 38.69
C ASP A 11 -28.43 17.86 37.27
N ASN A 12 -28.46 19.15 36.93
CA ASN A 12 -28.83 19.64 35.61
C ASN A 12 -27.66 19.68 34.60
N LEU A 13 -26.44 20.03 35.06
CA LEU A 13 -25.27 20.13 34.18
C LEU A 13 -24.67 18.76 33.87
N TRP A 14 -24.58 17.89 34.88
CA TRP A 14 -23.89 16.61 34.79
C TRP A 14 -24.40 15.69 33.67
N PRO A 15 -25.71 15.52 33.45
CA PRO A 15 -26.21 14.70 32.34
C PRO A 15 -25.82 15.27 30.97
N LYS A 16 -25.80 16.60 30.81
CA LYS A 16 -25.40 17.26 29.56
C LYS A 16 -23.90 17.06 29.30
N THR A 17 -23.07 17.35 30.30
CA THR A 17 -21.62 17.15 30.22
C THR A 17 -21.26 15.69 29.96
N ARG A 18 -21.94 14.74 30.63
CA ARG A 18 -21.76 13.31 30.40
C ARG A 18 -22.09 12.92 28.96
N LYS A 19 -23.21 13.42 28.42
CA LYS A 19 -23.62 13.14 27.04
C LYS A 19 -22.63 13.69 26.01
N GLU A 20 -22.05 14.87 26.28
CA GLU A 20 -21.00 15.43 25.43
C GLU A 20 -19.70 14.64 25.52
N LEU A 21 -19.31 14.18 26.71
CA LEU A 21 -18.17 13.28 26.87
C LEU A 21 -18.37 11.95 26.13
N GLU A 22 -19.55 11.34 26.24
CA GLU A 22 -19.88 10.11 25.50
C GLU A 22 -19.81 10.31 23.99
N LYS A 23 -20.30 11.44 23.48
CA LYS A 23 -20.16 11.82 22.06
C LYS A 23 -18.69 12.01 21.66
N ALA A 24 -17.91 12.72 22.46
CA ALA A 24 -16.50 12.97 22.19
C ALA A 24 -15.70 11.65 22.17
N ILE A 25 -16.00 10.72 23.08
CA ILE A 25 -15.42 9.37 23.09
C ILE A 25 -15.76 8.63 21.79
N GLU A 26 -17.03 8.68 21.38
CA GLU A 26 -17.48 7.99 20.17
C GLU A 26 -16.87 8.57 18.89
N GLU A 27 -16.76 9.90 18.80
CA GLU A 27 -16.06 10.57 17.70
C GLU A 27 -14.57 10.23 17.68
N THR A 28 -13.93 10.20 18.84
CA THR A 28 -12.52 9.82 18.98
C THR A 28 -12.30 8.39 18.48
N LYS A 29 -13.16 7.44 18.86
CA LYS A 29 -13.10 6.05 18.36
C LYS A 29 -13.21 5.99 16.83
N LYS A 30 -14.13 6.75 16.24
CA LYS A 30 -14.30 6.81 14.78
C LYS A 30 -13.06 7.38 14.08
N VAL A 31 -12.44 8.42 14.65
CA VAL A 31 -11.22 9.01 14.11
C VAL A 31 -10.06 8.02 14.17
N ILE A 32 -9.88 7.32 15.29
CA ILE A 32 -8.85 6.28 15.44
C ILE A 32 -9.06 5.17 14.42
N ALA A 33 -10.28 4.64 14.30
CA ALA A 33 -10.58 3.58 13.33
C ALA A 33 -10.31 4.00 11.88
N ARG A 34 -10.64 5.26 11.52
CA ARG A 34 -10.31 5.82 10.19
C ARG A 34 -8.79 5.93 10.00
N GLY A 35 -8.06 6.39 11.03
CA GLY A 35 -6.61 6.47 11.02
C GLY A 35 -5.95 5.11 10.81
N GLU A 36 -6.38 4.08 11.55
CA GLU A 36 -5.90 2.70 11.40
C GLU A 36 -6.16 2.17 9.99
N SER A 37 -7.37 2.36 9.47
CA SER A 37 -7.73 1.93 8.11
C SER A 37 -6.88 2.64 7.05
N TYR A 38 -6.62 3.93 7.23
CA TYR A 38 -5.77 4.70 6.32
C TYR A 38 -4.32 4.21 6.35
N ILE A 39 -3.74 4.00 7.53
CA ILE A 39 -2.38 3.49 7.70
C ILE A 39 -2.24 2.10 7.06
N LYS A 40 -3.20 1.21 7.27
CA LYS A 40 -3.23 -0.12 6.62
C LYS A 40 -3.24 0.01 5.09
N ALA A 41 -4.07 0.88 4.55
CA ALA A 41 -4.16 1.10 3.10
C ALA A 41 -2.85 1.69 2.53
N VAL A 42 -2.25 2.68 3.18
CA VAL A 42 -0.99 3.28 2.75
C VAL A 42 0.16 2.28 2.84
N SER A 43 0.21 1.49 3.91
CA SER A 43 1.21 0.43 4.07
C SER A 43 1.10 -0.61 2.96
N ALA A 44 -0.10 -1.12 2.68
CA ALA A 44 -0.33 -2.05 1.58
C ALA A 44 0.10 -1.48 0.22
N ARG A 45 -0.31 -0.23 -0.09
CA ARG A 45 0.14 0.48 -1.31
C ARG A 45 1.65 0.64 -1.37
N SER A 46 2.31 0.88 -0.24
CA SER A 46 3.76 1.05 -0.19
C SER A 46 4.49 -0.26 -0.44
N VAL A 47 3.96 -1.38 0.08
CA VAL A 47 4.46 -2.74 -0.21
C VAL A 47 4.31 -3.05 -1.69
N ASP A 48 3.14 -2.79 -2.27
CA ASP A 48 2.89 -3.01 -3.70
C ASP A 48 3.81 -2.16 -4.58
N LYS A 49 3.98 -0.87 -4.25
CA LYS A 49 4.90 0.03 -4.96
C LYS A 49 6.35 -0.45 -4.88
N THR A 50 6.80 -0.88 -3.69
CA THR A 50 8.16 -1.41 -3.48
C THR A 50 8.37 -2.68 -4.29
N ARG A 51 7.39 -3.59 -4.28
CA ARG A 51 7.42 -4.82 -5.08
C ARG A 51 7.48 -4.50 -6.58
N LYS A 52 6.68 -3.54 -7.05
CA LYS A 52 6.68 -3.10 -8.45
C LYS A 52 8.03 -2.51 -8.89
N ILE A 53 8.67 -1.71 -8.03
CA ILE A 53 10.02 -1.18 -8.28
C ILE A 53 11.03 -2.33 -8.36
N SER A 54 11.01 -3.26 -7.41
CA SER A 54 11.91 -4.42 -7.40
C SER A 54 11.78 -5.26 -8.69
N LEU A 55 10.55 -5.57 -9.11
CA LEU A 55 10.31 -6.31 -10.35
C LEU A 55 10.74 -5.53 -11.59
N SER A 56 10.49 -4.22 -11.63
CA SER A 56 10.96 -3.35 -12.73
C SER A 56 12.48 -3.37 -12.84
N MET A 57 13.20 -3.29 -11.73
CA MET A 57 14.67 -3.37 -11.74
C MET A 57 15.18 -4.74 -12.21
N LYS A 58 14.51 -5.84 -11.82
CA LYS A 58 14.83 -7.18 -12.35
C LYS A 58 14.62 -7.25 -13.86
N ARG A 59 13.55 -6.65 -14.37
CA ARG A 59 13.26 -6.58 -15.80
C ARG A 59 14.33 -5.80 -16.56
N GLU A 60 14.75 -4.63 -16.06
CA GLU A 60 15.83 -3.84 -16.67
C GLU A 60 17.15 -4.64 -16.74
N LYS A 61 17.49 -5.36 -15.68
CA LYS A 61 18.65 -6.27 -15.69
C LYS A 61 18.54 -7.32 -16.79
N LEU A 62 17.36 -7.93 -16.97
CA LEU A 62 17.14 -8.92 -18.03
C LEU A 62 17.21 -8.30 -19.43
N TYR A 63 16.68 -7.10 -19.64
CA TYR A 63 16.82 -6.39 -20.93
C TYR A 63 18.28 -6.09 -21.25
N TYR A 64 19.06 -5.66 -20.27
CA TYR A 64 20.49 -5.43 -20.45
C TYR A 64 21.23 -6.72 -20.83
N ILE A 65 20.93 -7.84 -20.17
CA ILE A 65 21.51 -9.15 -20.49
C ILE A 65 21.06 -9.61 -21.87
N LEU A 66 19.79 -9.43 -22.22
CA LEU A 66 19.24 -9.75 -23.53
C LEU A 66 19.97 -8.96 -24.63
N GLY A 67 20.12 -7.64 -24.46
CA GLY A 67 20.86 -6.79 -25.39
C GLY A 67 22.31 -7.26 -25.57
N LYS A 68 23.00 -7.66 -24.49
CA LYS A 68 24.34 -8.25 -24.58
C LYS A 68 24.39 -9.55 -25.38
N ASN A 69 23.40 -10.43 -25.24
CA ASN A 69 23.35 -11.69 -25.98
C ASN A 69 23.00 -11.44 -27.45
N ILE A 70 22.02 -10.59 -27.72
CA ILE A 70 21.61 -10.19 -29.07
C ILE A 70 22.79 -9.55 -29.83
N ALA A 71 23.58 -8.68 -29.18
CA ALA A 71 24.74 -8.05 -29.79
C ALA A 71 25.87 -9.03 -30.14
N LYS A 72 25.98 -10.16 -29.42
CA LYS A 72 27.00 -11.19 -29.65
C LYS A 72 26.54 -12.27 -30.63
N THR A 73 25.23 -12.45 -30.80
CA THR A 73 24.65 -13.49 -31.64
C THR A 73 24.30 -12.92 -33.02
N PRO A 74 24.68 -13.57 -34.13
CA PRO A 74 24.26 -13.16 -35.46
C PRO A 74 22.73 -13.13 -35.56
N LYS A 75 22.19 -12.14 -36.29
CA LYS A 75 20.74 -11.92 -36.42
C LYS A 75 19.95 -13.15 -36.86
N SER A 76 20.55 -13.98 -37.72
CA SER A 76 19.97 -15.24 -38.19
C SER A 76 19.76 -16.29 -37.09
N LYS A 77 20.48 -16.19 -35.97
CA LYS A 77 20.44 -17.14 -34.86
C LYS A 77 19.65 -16.64 -33.63
N TRP A 78 19.09 -15.44 -33.65
CA TRP A 78 18.35 -14.90 -32.50
C TRP A 78 17.17 -15.77 -32.08
N ASN A 79 16.45 -16.35 -33.05
CA ASN A 79 15.26 -17.17 -32.79
C ASN A 79 15.60 -18.62 -32.41
N SER A 80 16.81 -19.09 -32.71
CA SER A 80 17.29 -20.44 -32.38
C SER A 80 18.18 -20.48 -31.14
N ASP A 81 18.63 -19.33 -30.66
CA ASP A 81 19.42 -19.22 -29.44
C ASP A 81 18.55 -19.44 -28.19
N LYS A 82 18.85 -20.54 -27.49
CA LYS A 82 18.13 -20.94 -26.27
C LYS A 82 18.19 -19.87 -25.18
N LYS A 83 19.33 -19.18 -25.01
CA LYS A 83 19.50 -18.15 -23.96
C LYS A 83 18.63 -16.93 -24.26
N ILE A 84 18.57 -16.50 -25.51
CA ILE A 84 17.70 -15.40 -25.94
C ILE A 84 16.23 -15.79 -25.71
N GLY A 85 15.84 -17.00 -26.08
CA GLY A 85 14.48 -17.51 -25.85
C GLY A 85 14.09 -17.58 -24.36
N GLU A 86 15.00 -18.03 -23.49
CA GLU A 86 14.80 -18.05 -22.03
C GLU A 86 14.65 -16.65 -21.44
N LEU A 87 15.53 -15.72 -21.81
CA LEU A 87 15.45 -14.32 -21.36
C LEU A 87 14.12 -13.66 -21.75
N ILE A 88 13.63 -13.92 -22.97
CA ILE A 88 12.33 -13.40 -23.42
C ILE A 88 11.18 -14.00 -22.61
N LYS A 89 11.23 -15.30 -22.26
CA LYS A 89 10.23 -15.95 -21.41
C LYS A 89 10.22 -15.33 -20.01
N ASP A 90 11.39 -15.14 -19.41
CA ASP A 90 11.52 -14.56 -18.07
C ASP A 90 10.99 -13.11 -18.03
N ILE A 91 11.32 -12.31 -19.06
CA ILE A 91 10.77 -10.94 -19.21
C ILE A 91 9.24 -10.97 -19.31
N LYS A 92 8.67 -11.89 -20.11
CA LYS A 92 7.20 -12.04 -20.24
C LYS A 92 6.53 -12.45 -18.92
N ILE A 93 7.17 -13.29 -18.12
CA ILE A 93 6.68 -13.67 -16.79
C ILE A 93 6.68 -12.45 -15.87
N LEU A 94 7.79 -11.71 -15.81
CA LEU A 94 7.89 -10.49 -15.01
C LEU A 94 6.88 -9.43 -15.44
N ASP A 95 6.65 -9.22 -16.73
CA ASP A 95 5.64 -8.27 -17.20
C ASP A 95 4.23 -8.66 -16.76
N LYS A 96 3.90 -9.96 -16.73
CA LYS A 96 2.63 -10.45 -16.18
C LYS A 96 2.55 -10.20 -14.68
N GLU A 97 3.62 -10.39 -13.93
CA GLU A 97 3.65 -10.12 -12.49
C GLU A 97 3.51 -8.63 -12.18
N ILE A 98 4.22 -7.76 -12.90
CA ILE A 98 4.11 -6.30 -12.75
C ILE A 98 2.69 -5.83 -13.05
N LYS A 99 2.03 -6.37 -14.09
CA LYS A 99 0.64 -6.03 -14.43
C LYS A 99 -0.38 -6.46 -13.37
N LYS A 100 -0.07 -7.47 -12.55
CA LYS A 100 -0.96 -7.92 -11.46
C LYS A 100 -0.92 -7.01 -10.24
N ILE A 101 0.13 -6.20 -10.08
CA ILE A 101 0.27 -5.26 -8.96
C ILE A 101 -0.46 -3.96 -9.32
N LYS A 102 -1.55 -3.68 -8.61
CA LYS A 102 -2.37 -2.47 -8.78
C LYS A 102 -1.74 -1.25 -8.12
#